data_AF-A0A673TAP6-F1
#
_entry.id   AF-A0A673TAP6-F1
#
_cell.length_a   1.000
_cell.length_b   1.000
_cell.length_c   1.000
_cell.angle_alpha   90.00
_cell.angle_beta   90.00
_cell.angle_gamma   90.00
#
_symmetry.space_group_name_H-M   'P 1'
#
loop_
_entity.id
_entity.type
_entity.pdbx_description
1 polymer ?
#
loop_
_entity_poly.entity_id
_entity_poly.type
_entity_poly.pdbx_seq_one_letter_code
_entity_poly.pdbx_strand_id
1 'polypeptide(L)'
;MEKDQLQNSNGPTENEPQQKEEPTNLSSVPLTSENNVKAEGVNTVETQIVDGADKKARQIPENQNKPSISNPEVIKIQAWWRGTLVRRTLLHAVIRVLIIQRWWKHMLTKLMERRRQAALETFTRKEWAAVKLQSWVRMWRIRRRYCRLLSAARIIQAYWRCHCCASQGFIKGHYRVTTNQLHLELEILLGSGPCIVSECIPLPIKQ
;
A
#
# COMPACT_ATOMS: atom_id res chain seq x y z
N MET A 1 19.85 7.33 -40.14
CA MET A 1 19.81 7.56 -38.68
C MET A 1 18.37 7.27 -38.28
N GLU A 2 18.01 6.21 -37.58
CA GLU A 2 18.62 5.50 -36.47
C GLU A 2 17.96 4.12 -36.42
N LYS A 3 18.75 3.04 -36.47
CA LYS A 3 18.33 1.67 -36.20
C LYS A 3 19.44 1.08 -35.34
N ASP A 4 19.20 1.00 -34.04
CA ASP A 4 20.07 0.23 -33.14
C ASP A 4 19.45 -1.11 -32.78
N GLN A 5 20.34 -2.08 -32.80
CA GLN A 5 20.20 -3.51 -32.65
C GLN A 5 20.20 -3.96 -31.19
N LEU A 6 19.64 -5.17 -30.96
CA LEU A 6 20.01 -6.26 -30.03
C LEU A 6 20.26 -5.89 -28.53
N GLN A 7 19.91 -6.72 -27.54
CA GLN A 7 20.40 -8.08 -27.37
C GLN A 7 19.70 -8.82 -26.20
N ASN A 8 19.78 -10.15 -26.26
CA ASN A 8 19.27 -11.20 -25.38
C ASN A 8 19.70 -11.11 -23.89
N SER A 9 18.92 -11.71 -22.99
CA SER A 9 19.39 -12.85 -22.17
C SER A 9 18.29 -13.47 -21.28
N ASN A 10 18.10 -14.78 -21.47
CA ASN A 10 17.94 -15.86 -20.48
C ASN A 10 16.87 -15.75 -19.36
N GLY A 11 15.85 -16.62 -19.41
CA GLY A 11 15.18 -17.15 -18.20
C GLY A 11 15.99 -18.32 -17.59
N PRO A 12 15.41 -19.23 -16.79
CA PRO A 12 14.20 -19.18 -15.94
C PRO A 12 14.53 -19.54 -14.47
N THR A 13 13.60 -19.35 -13.52
CA THR A 13 13.67 -20.08 -12.24
C THR A 13 12.27 -20.32 -11.70
N GLU A 14 11.78 -21.55 -11.91
CA GLU A 14 10.76 -22.18 -11.10
C GLU A 14 11.28 -22.34 -9.66
N ASN A 15 10.37 -22.29 -8.67
CA ASN A 15 10.27 -23.27 -7.59
C ASN A 15 9.25 -22.77 -6.54
N GLU A 16 8.02 -23.27 -6.66
CA GLU A 16 7.15 -23.56 -5.51
C GLU A 16 7.68 -24.84 -4.83
N PRO A 17 7.39 -25.09 -3.53
CA PRO A 17 6.20 -25.88 -3.26
C PRO A 17 5.42 -25.50 -1.99
N GLN A 18 4.13 -25.81 -2.05
CA GLN A 18 3.16 -25.94 -0.94
C GLN A 18 3.52 -27.00 0.10
N GLN A 19 3.10 -26.77 1.35
CA GLN A 19 2.24 -27.65 2.20
C GLN A 19 1.96 -26.89 3.52
N LYS A 20 0.73 -26.49 3.85
CA LYS A 20 -0.44 -27.24 4.36
C LYS A 20 -0.24 -27.74 5.80
N GLU A 21 -0.96 -27.15 6.77
CA GLU A 21 -1.83 -27.82 7.76
C GLU A 21 -2.19 -26.89 8.94
N GLU A 22 -3.50 -26.80 9.21
CA GLU A 22 -4.13 -26.35 10.45
C GLU A 22 -4.88 -27.58 11.00
N PRO A 23 -4.99 -27.77 12.32
CA PRO A 23 -6.31 -27.56 12.92
C PRO A 23 -6.29 -26.99 14.36
N THR A 24 -7.24 -26.08 14.61
CA THR A 24 -8.23 -26.07 15.72
C THR A 24 -7.76 -26.45 17.14
N ASN A 25 -7.84 -25.49 18.09
CA ASN A 25 -8.71 -25.58 19.27
C ASN A 25 -8.72 -24.30 20.14
N LEU A 26 -9.90 -24.00 20.66
CA LEU A 26 -10.28 -22.87 21.53
C LEU A 26 -9.77 -23.05 22.97
N SER A 27 -9.34 -21.98 23.66
CA SER A 27 -9.71 -21.68 25.06
C SER A 27 -9.13 -20.33 25.56
N SER A 28 -9.83 -19.77 26.53
CA SER A 28 -9.95 -18.40 27.03
C SER A 28 -9.07 -18.04 28.26
N VAL A 29 -8.43 -16.85 28.21
CA VAL A 29 -8.16 -15.80 29.26
C VAL A 29 -7.58 -16.21 30.67
N PRO A 30 -7.18 -15.27 31.55
CA PRO A 30 -5.78 -14.90 31.88
C PRO A 30 -5.37 -15.24 33.33
N LEU A 31 -4.09 -15.10 33.70
CA LEU A 31 -3.73 -14.88 35.11
C LEU A 31 -2.42 -14.10 35.30
N THR A 32 -2.50 -13.22 36.28
CA THR A 32 -1.57 -12.26 36.88
C THR A 32 -0.57 -12.90 37.85
N SER A 33 0.60 -12.28 38.02
CA SER A 33 1.43 -12.28 39.24
C SER A 33 2.31 -11.03 39.14
N GLU A 34 2.10 -9.95 39.89
CA GLU A 34 2.25 -9.75 41.34
C GLU A 34 3.58 -10.26 41.89
N ASN A 35 4.50 -9.32 42.15
CA ASN A 35 5.65 -9.47 43.03
C ASN A 35 5.70 -8.23 43.94
N ASN A 36 5.27 -8.39 45.20
CA ASN A 36 5.46 -7.43 46.28
C ASN A 36 5.30 -8.14 47.64
N VAL A 37 6.41 -8.49 48.31
CA VAL A 37 6.56 -8.76 49.77
C VAL A 37 8.07 -8.64 50.05
N LYS A 38 8.65 -7.58 50.67
CA LYS A 38 8.64 -7.10 52.08
C LYS A 38 9.13 -8.19 53.06
N ALA A 39 9.99 -8.04 54.05
CA ALA A 39 11.04 -7.12 54.46
C ALA A 39 11.80 -7.84 55.61
N GLU A 40 12.94 -7.26 56.00
CA GLU A 40 13.59 -7.33 57.32
C GLU A 40 14.50 -8.51 57.69
N GLY A 41 15.59 -8.14 58.35
CA GLY A 41 16.59 -9.02 58.95
C GLY A 41 17.85 -8.24 59.35
N VAL A 42 17.76 -7.47 60.43
CA VAL A 42 18.91 -6.93 61.19
C VAL A 42 19.71 -8.10 61.79
N ASN A 43 21.04 -8.05 61.76
CA ASN A 43 21.92 -8.31 62.93
C ASN A 43 23.42 -8.14 62.61
N THR A 44 24.03 -7.31 63.44
CA THR A 44 25.44 -7.21 63.86
C THR A 44 26.13 -8.57 64.03
N VAL A 45 27.45 -8.67 63.72
CA VAL A 45 28.48 -9.38 64.52
C VAL A 45 29.89 -9.16 63.91
N GLU A 46 30.71 -8.49 64.73
CA GLU A 46 32.14 -8.67 65.04
C GLU A 46 33.26 -8.56 63.98
N THR A 47 34.00 -7.45 64.13
CA THR A 47 35.41 -7.39 64.56
C THR A 47 36.38 -8.45 64.05
N GLN A 48 37.29 -8.05 63.16
CA GLN A 48 38.65 -8.60 63.10
C GLN A 48 39.66 -7.48 63.37
N ILE A 49 40.35 -7.60 64.50
CA ILE A 49 41.60 -6.92 64.83
C ILE A 49 42.72 -7.73 64.19
N VAL A 50 43.55 -7.10 63.37
CA VAL A 50 44.95 -7.52 63.15
C VAL A 50 45.81 -6.27 63.21
N ASP A 51 46.77 -6.31 64.13
CA ASP A 51 47.79 -5.31 64.43
C ASP A 51 48.79 -5.11 63.29
N GLY A 52 49.30 -3.88 63.15
CA GLY A 52 50.40 -3.56 62.24
C GLY A 52 50.74 -2.09 62.28
N ALA A 53 51.65 -1.73 63.18
CA ALA A 53 52.14 -0.39 63.42
C ALA A 53 52.72 0.27 62.17
N ASP A 54 52.32 1.51 61.88
CA ASP A 54 53.26 2.51 61.39
C ASP A 54 52.85 3.93 61.83
N LYS A 55 53.76 4.49 62.63
CA LYS A 55 53.70 5.83 63.22
C LYS A 55 53.88 6.86 62.11
N LYS A 56 52.80 7.54 61.71
CA LYS A 56 52.89 8.96 61.31
C LYS A 56 51.53 9.64 61.44
N ALA A 57 51.21 10.04 62.68
CA ALA A 57 50.29 11.14 62.88
C ALA A 57 50.87 12.37 62.16
N ARG A 58 50.45 12.62 60.92
CA ARG A 58 50.56 13.95 60.32
C ARG A 58 49.61 14.83 61.11
N GLN A 59 50.13 15.37 62.20
CA GLN A 59 49.64 16.62 62.76
C GLN A 59 49.59 17.59 61.59
N ILE A 60 48.37 17.90 61.15
CA ILE A 60 48.12 19.08 60.33
C ILE A 60 48.59 20.23 61.22
N PRO A 61 49.58 21.04 60.82
CA PRO A 61 49.98 22.18 61.61
C PRO A 61 48.76 23.08 61.72
N GLU A 62 48.24 23.18 62.93
CA GLU A 62 47.27 24.17 63.36
C GLU A 62 47.96 25.53 63.27
N ASN A 63 48.06 26.06 62.05
CA ASN A 63 48.46 27.43 61.84
C ASN A 63 47.27 28.28 62.25
N GLN A 64 47.30 28.76 63.49
CA GLN A 64 46.44 29.83 63.98
C GLN A 64 46.76 31.13 63.21
N ASN A 65 46.34 31.17 61.95
CA ASN A 65 46.05 32.41 61.27
C ASN A 65 44.79 32.96 61.94
N LYS A 66 45.02 33.74 63.00
CA LYS A 66 44.11 34.71 63.59
C LYS A 66 43.18 35.23 62.48
N PRO A 67 41.86 34.98 62.52
CA PRO A 67 40.97 35.56 61.53
C PRO A 67 41.09 37.08 61.69
N SER A 68 41.74 37.69 60.71
CA SER A 68 41.73 39.14 60.51
C SER A 68 40.30 39.60 60.69
N ILE A 69 40.07 40.66 61.46
CA ILE A 69 38.80 41.34 61.69
C ILE A 69 37.97 41.28 60.40
N SER A 70 37.14 40.23 60.28
CA SER A 70 36.46 39.94 59.05
C SER A 70 35.21 40.77 59.13
N ASN A 71 35.27 41.96 58.52
CA ASN A 71 34.14 42.88 58.53
C ASN A 71 32.89 42.10 58.11
N PRO A 72 31.86 41.99 58.98
CA PRO A 72 30.70 41.14 58.73
C PRO A 72 29.96 41.54 57.44
N GLU A 73 30.13 42.79 57.00
CA GLU A 73 29.61 43.31 55.74
C GLU A 73 30.26 42.70 54.51
N VAL A 74 31.58 42.48 54.52
CA VAL A 74 32.30 41.82 53.41
C VAL A 74 31.84 40.38 53.25
N ILE A 75 31.61 39.69 54.36
CA ILE A 75 31.09 38.31 54.37
C ILE A 75 29.67 38.28 53.78
N LYS A 76 28.81 39.23 54.13
CA LYS A 76 27.45 39.34 53.56
C LYS A 76 27.49 39.56 52.05
N ILE A 77 28.36 40.45 51.56
CA ILE A 77 28.53 40.71 50.13
C ILE A 77 29.05 39.46 49.41
N GLN A 78 30.02 38.77 49.98
CA GLN A 78 30.59 37.55 49.39
C GLN A 78 29.58 36.40 49.37
N ALA A 79 28.80 36.22 50.43
CA ALA A 79 27.72 35.25 50.49
C ALA A 79 26.61 35.58 49.47
N TRP A 80 26.28 36.85 49.31
CA TRP A 80 25.31 37.31 48.31
C TRP A 80 25.77 37.00 46.87
N TRP A 81 27.03 37.30 46.53
CA TRP A 81 27.59 36.99 45.22
C TRP A 81 27.61 35.48 44.93
N ARG A 82 28.02 34.66 45.90
CA ARG A 82 27.99 33.19 45.77
C ARG A 82 26.56 32.68 45.56
N GLY A 83 25.59 33.22 46.28
CA GLY A 83 24.17 32.86 46.13
C GLY A 83 23.59 33.26 44.77
N THR A 84 23.93 34.44 44.26
CA THR A 84 23.46 34.92 42.95
C THR A 84 24.07 34.13 41.80
N LEU A 85 25.37 33.81 41.87
CA LEU A 85 26.04 33.00 40.86
C LEU A 85 25.39 31.61 40.73
N VAL A 86 25.17 30.92 41.86
CA VAL A 86 24.53 29.60 41.87
C VAL A 86 23.11 29.67 41.32
N ARG A 87 22.28 30.63 41.75
CA ARG A 87 20.91 30.80 41.23
C ARG A 87 20.89 31.01 39.72
N ARG A 88 21.82 31.79 39.17
CA ARG A 88 21.92 32.02 37.72
C ARG A 88 22.29 30.74 36.97
N THR A 89 23.22 29.94 37.51
CA THR A 89 23.59 28.65 36.89
C THR A 89 22.44 27.64 36.92
N LEU A 90 21.71 27.56 38.03
CA LEU A 90 20.53 26.69 38.15
C LEU A 90 19.43 27.10 37.17
N LEU A 91 19.16 28.40 37.03
CA LEU A 91 18.18 28.90 36.06
C LEU A 91 18.54 28.47 34.63
N HIS A 92 19.81 28.66 34.24
CA HIS A 92 20.29 28.21 32.93
C HIS A 92 20.19 26.69 32.75
N ALA A 93 20.47 25.90 33.78
CA ALA A 93 20.32 24.45 33.74
C ALA A 93 18.85 24.05 33.55
N VAL A 94 17.93 24.66 34.31
CA VAL A 94 16.48 24.40 34.21
C VAL A 94 15.96 24.74 32.81
N ILE A 95 16.33 25.90 32.27
CA ILE A 95 15.91 26.30 30.92
C ILE A 95 16.39 25.29 29.87
N ARG A 96 17.65 24.81 29.97
CA ARG A 96 18.19 23.79 29.06
C ARG A 96 17.42 22.48 29.16
N VAL A 97 17.13 22.02 30.37
CA VAL A 97 16.34 20.80 30.60
C VAL A 97 14.94 20.94 30.00
N LEU A 98 14.28 22.08 30.18
CA LEU A 98 12.95 22.33 29.62
C LEU A 98 12.95 22.29 28.09
N ILE A 99 13.97 22.86 27.43
CA ILE A 99 14.10 22.80 25.97
C ILE A 99 14.23 21.35 25.50
N ILE A 100 15.09 20.55 26.15
CA ILE A 100 15.30 19.14 25.81
C ILE A 100 14.02 18.33 26.04
N GLN A 101 13.33 18.53 27.18
CA GLN A 101 12.07 17.85 27.47
C GLN A 101 10.98 18.17 26.44
N ARG A 102 10.85 19.45 26.07
CA ARG A 102 9.86 19.89 25.09
C ARG A 102 10.18 19.38 23.69
N TRP A 103 11.45 19.38 23.31
CA TRP A 103 11.92 18.79 22.05
C TRP A 103 11.61 17.29 21.99
N TRP A 104 11.89 16.55 23.06
CA TRP A 104 11.60 15.12 23.13
C TRP A 104 10.11 14.82 23.01
N LYS A 105 9.25 15.57 23.72
CA LYS A 105 7.80 15.44 23.61
C LYS A 105 7.33 15.69 22.17
N HIS A 106 7.86 16.73 21.51
CA HIS A 106 7.53 17.03 20.12
C HIS A 106 8.02 15.94 19.14
N MET A 107 9.21 15.38 19.35
CA MET A 107 9.70 14.25 18.56
C MET A 107 8.84 12.99 18.74
N LEU A 108 8.40 12.73 19.97
CA LEU A 108 7.54 11.58 20.25
C LEU A 108 6.15 11.71 19.62
N THR A 109 5.52 12.90 19.67
CA THR A 109 4.23 13.12 19.00
C THR A 109 4.37 12.97 17.50
N LYS A 110 5.43 13.55 16.90
CA LYS A 110 5.71 13.44 15.46
C LYS A 110 5.94 11.99 15.04
N LEU A 111 6.62 11.18 15.85
CA LEU A 111 6.82 9.76 15.58
C LEU A 111 5.49 9.00 15.61
N MET A 112 4.64 9.26 16.61
CA MET A 112 3.33 8.62 16.74
C MET A 112 2.38 9.02 15.60
N GLU A 113 2.38 10.29 15.20
CA GLU A 113 1.62 10.80 14.05
C GLU A 113 2.04 10.11 12.76
N ARG A 114 3.36 10.00 12.49
CA ARG A 114 3.89 9.28 11.33
C ARG A 114 3.45 7.82 11.32
N ARG A 115 3.52 7.14 12.47
CA ARG A 115 3.09 5.75 12.61
C ARG A 115 1.58 5.60 12.35
N ARG A 116 0.77 6.50 12.90
CA ARG A 116 -0.68 6.54 12.68
C ARG A 116 -1.00 6.79 11.21
N GLN A 117 -0.33 7.74 10.58
CA GLN A 117 -0.55 8.09 9.19
C GLN A 117 -0.16 6.94 8.26
N ALA A 118 0.98 6.29 8.48
CA ALA A 118 1.37 5.10 7.73
C ALA A 118 0.34 3.96 7.87
N ALA A 119 -0.20 3.74 9.07
CA ALA A 119 -1.27 2.76 9.25
C ALA A 119 -2.53 3.14 8.44
N LEU A 120 -3.00 4.39 8.52
CA LEU A 120 -4.15 4.88 7.76
C LEU A 120 -3.94 4.79 6.24
N GLU A 121 -2.75 5.11 5.75
CA GLU A 121 -2.40 4.96 4.32
C GLU A 121 -2.47 3.50 3.86
N THR A 122 -2.04 2.55 4.69
CA THR A 122 -2.17 1.13 4.34
C THR A 122 -3.63 0.67 4.29
N PHE A 123 -4.48 1.13 5.21
CA PHE A 123 -5.91 0.80 5.22
C PHE A 123 -6.64 1.43 4.04
N THR A 124 -6.46 2.72 3.81
CA THR A 124 -7.04 3.43 2.66
C THR A 124 -6.58 2.79 1.36
N ARG A 125 -5.30 2.43 1.21
CA ARG A 125 -4.82 1.71 0.01
C ARG A 125 -5.52 0.37 -0.21
N LYS A 126 -5.78 -0.39 0.85
CA LYS A 126 -6.57 -1.63 0.78
C LYS A 126 -8.01 -1.37 0.37
N GLU A 127 -8.66 -0.35 0.93
CA GLU A 127 -10.03 0.05 0.56
C GLU A 127 -10.11 0.51 -0.89
N TRP A 128 -9.18 1.36 -1.34
CA TRP A 128 -9.09 1.80 -2.73
C TRP A 128 -8.90 0.62 -3.69
N ALA A 129 -8.04 -0.35 -3.32
CA ALA A 129 -7.88 -1.58 -4.10
C ALA A 129 -9.17 -2.41 -4.13
N ALA A 130 -9.86 -2.55 -2.99
CA ALA A 130 -11.13 -3.28 -2.91
C ALA A 130 -12.24 -2.61 -3.74
N VAL A 131 -12.38 -1.28 -3.67
CA VAL A 131 -13.38 -0.52 -4.45
C VAL A 131 -13.08 -0.63 -5.95
N LYS A 132 -11.80 -0.53 -6.36
CA LYS A 132 -11.40 -0.79 -7.75
C LYS A 132 -11.75 -2.22 -8.16
N LEU A 133 -11.39 -3.22 -7.36
CA LEU A 133 -11.73 -4.61 -7.70
C LEU A 133 -13.25 -4.83 -7.80
N GLN A 134 -14.02 -4.27 -6.88
CA GLN A 134 -15.47 -4.33 -6.88
C GLN A 134 -16.06 -3.66 -8.13
N SER A 135 -15.56 -2.51 -8.56
CA SER A 135 -16.05 -1.84 -9.76
C SER A 135 -15.74 -2.65 -11.03
N TRP A 136 -14.56 -3.27 -11.10
CA TRP A 136 -14.17 -4.17 -12.18
C TRP A 136 -15.06 -5.41 -12.23
N VAL A 137 -15.30 -6.06 -11.09
CA VAL A 137 -16.18 -7.24 -11.00
C VAL A 137 -17.62 -6.90 -11.40
N ARG A 138 -18.15 -5.75 -10.96
CA ARG A 138 -19.49 -5.28 -11.35
C ARG A 138 -19.58 -5.03 -12.85
N MET A 139 -18.61 -4.31 -13.42
CA MET A 139 -18.54 -4.05 -14.86
C MET A 139 -18.42 -5.35 -15.66
N TRP A 140 -17.57 -6.28 -15.22
CA TRP A 140 -17.38 -7.57 -15.88
C TRP A 140 -18.66 -8.41 -15.89
N ARG A 141 -19.39 -8.48 -14.76
CA ARG A 141 -20.68 -9.19 -14.69
C ARG A 141 -21.69 -8.65 -15.70
N ILE A 142 -21.83 -7.33 -15.78
CA ILE A 142 -22.74 -6.67 -16.72
C ILE A 142 -22.31 -6.95 -18.16
N ARG A 143 -21.03 -6.77 -18.48
CA ARG A 143 -20.48 -7.04 -19.82
C ARG A 143 -20.69 -8.49 -20.23
N ARG A 144 -20.45 -9.46 -19.33
CA ARG A 144 -20.70 -10.88 -19.60
C ARG A 144 -22.17 -11.15 -19.92
N ARG A 145 -23.10 -10.56 -19.15
CA ARG A 145 -24.54 -10.70 -19.41
C ARG A 145 -24.93 -10.09 -20.75
N TYR A 146 -24.43 -8.89 -21.05
CA TYR A 146 -24.67 -8.21 -22.32
C TYR A 146 -24.13 -9.02 -23.51
N CYS A 147 -22.89 -9.50 -23.44
CA CYS A 147 -22.30 -10.32 -24.50
C CYS A 147 -23.08 -11.62 -24.75
N ARG A 148 -23.58 -12.27 -23.70
CA ARG A 148 -24.45 -13.47 -23.83
C ARG A 148 -25.77 -13.15 -24.54
N LEU A 149 -26.41 -12.04 -24.17
CA LEU A 149 -27.65 -11.62 -24.81
C LEU A 149 -27.39 -11.25 -26.28
N LEU A 150 -26.30 -10.53 -26.54
CA LEU A 150 -25.92 -10.14 -27.89
C LEU A 150 -25.58 -11.35 -28.76
N SER A 151 -24.87 -12.36 -28.23
CA SER A 151 -24.61 -13.60 -28.96
C SER A 151 -25.90 -14.35 -29.28
N ALA A 152 -26.83 -14.46 -28.32
CA ALA A 152 -28.13 -15.08 -28.54
C ALA A 152 -28.95 -14.34 -29.61
N ALA A 153 -29.04 -13.01 -29.49
CA ALA A 153 -29.72 -12.17 -30.48
C ALA A 153 -29.11 -12.32 -31.88
N ARG A 154 -27.77 -12.38 -31.98
CA ARG A 154 -27.07 -12.56 -33.26
C ARG A 154 -27.38 -13.92 -33.89
N ILE A 155 -27.46 -14.99 -33.10
CA ILE A 155 -27.85 -16.32 -33.59
C ILE A 155 -29.29 -16.29 -34.11
N ILE A 156 -30.22 -15.72 -33.36
CA ILE A 156 -31.63 -15.60 -33.78
C ILE A 156 -31.74 -14.77 -35.06
N GLN A 157 -31.05 -13.64 -35.14
CA GLN A 157 -31.03 -12.79 -36.33
C GLN A 157 -30.42 -13.49 -37.54
N ALA A 158 -29.35 -14.26 -37.35
CA ALA A 158 -28.73 -15.03 -38.43
C ALA A 158 -29.66 -16.14 -38.92
N TYR A 159 -30.31 -16.86 -38.00
CA TYR A 159 -31.31 -17.86 -38.35
C TYR A 159 -32.49 -17.24 -39.10
N TRP A 160 -33.03 -16.14 -38.61
CA TRP A 160 -34.11 -15.41 -39.28
C TRP A 160 -33.71 -14.94 -40.68
N ARG A 161 -32.52 -14.33 -40.82
CA ARG A 161 -32.00 -13.91 -42.13
C ARG A 161 -31.85 -15.09 -43.09
N CYS A 162 -31.28 -16.20 -42.62
CA CYS A 162 -31.12 -17.40 -43.42
C CYS A 162 -32.50 -17.98 -43.83
N HIS A 163 -33.46 -18.03 -42.91
CA HIS A 163 -34.82 -18.47 -43.18
C HIS A 163 -35.54 -17.56 -44.18
N CYS A 164 -35.44 -16.24 -44.03
CA CYS A 164 -36.01 -15.29 -44.99
C CYS A 164 -35.41 -15.47 -46.38
N CYS A 165 -34.08 -15.55 -46.50
CA CYS A 165 -33.41 -15.80 -47.79
C CYS A 165 -33.70 -17.18 -48.37
N ALA A 166 -33.98 -18.20 -47.55
CA ALA A 166 -34.39 -19.51 -48.03
C ALA A 166 -35.85 -19.51 -48.53
N SER A 167 -36.71 -18.70 -47.90
CA SER A 167 -38.13 -18.54 -48.30
C SER A 167 -38.34 -17.56 -49.47
N GLN A 168 -37.45 -16.58 -49.61
CA GLN A 168 -37.46 -15.62 -50.71
C GLN A 168 -36.64 -16.22 -51.85
N GLY A 169 -37.30 -16.50 -52.98
CA GLY A 169 -36.63 -17.08 -54.13
C GLY A 169 -35.49 -16.20 -54.63
N PHE A 170 -34.41 -16.82 -55.09
CA PHE A 170 -33.28 -16.12 -55.67
C PHE A 170 -33.53 -15.87 -57.17
N ILE A 171 -33.26 -14.66 -57.65
CA ILE A 171 -33.37 -14.31 -59.07
C ILE A 171 -31.96 -14.15 -59.63
N LYS A 172 -31.61 -14.98 -60.61
CA LYS A 172 -30.36 -14.91 -61.35
C LYS A 172 -30.67 -14.43 -62.77
N GLY A 173 -30.17 -13.25 -63.13
CA GLY A 173 -30.28 -12.72 -64.50
C GLY A 173 -29.01 -12.99 -65.28
N HIS A 174 -29.12 -13.60 -66.45
CA HIS A 174 -28.07 -13.66 -67.46
C HIS A 174 -28.51 -12.82 -68.67
N TYR A 175 -27.64 -11.94 -69.15
CA TYR A 175 -27.92 -11.13 -70.33
C TYR A 175 -26.80 -11.30 -71.35
N ARG A 176 -27.18 -11.41 -72.63
CA ARG A 176 -26.25 -11.47 -73.75
C ARG A 176 -26.64 -10.41 -74.76
N VAL A 177 -25.74 -9.46 -75.00
CA VAL A 177 -25.93 -8.40 -75.98
C VAL A 177 -25.35 -8.86 -77.32
N THR A 178 -26.19 -8.92 -78.34
CA THR A 178 -25.77 -9.09 -79.73
C THR A 178 -26.01 -7.77 -80.49
N THR A 179 -25.41 -7.62 -81.67
CA THR A 179 -25.45 -6.34 -82.41
C THR A 179 -26.86 -5.86 -82.74
N ASN A 180 -27.82 -6.79 -82.88
CA ASN A 180 -29.18 -6.49 -83.35
C ASN A 180 -30.25 -6.81 -82.29
N GLN A 181 -29.90 -7.53 -81.22
CA GLN A 181 -30.85 -8.04 -80.22
C GLN A 181 -30.19 -8.18 -78.85
N LEU A 182 -30.94 -7.90 -77.79
CA LEU A 182 -30.58 -8.18 -76.39
C LEU A 182 -31.36 -9.41 -75.93
N HIS A 183 -30.63 -10.47 -75.58
CA HIS A 183 -31.21 -11.69 -75.01
C HIS A 183 -31.11 -11.63 -73.49
N LEU A 184 -32.25 -11.68 -72.81
CA LEU A 184 -32.36 -11.67 -71.36
C LEU A 184 -32.92 -13.02 -70.89
N GLU A 185 -32.24 -13.68 -69.96
CA GLU A 185 -32.67 -14.92 -69.35
C GLU A 185 -32.69 -14.74 -67.83
N LEU A 186 -33.86 -14.85 -67.23
CA LEU A 186 -34.07 -14.78 -65.79
C LEU A 186 -34.41 -16.17 -65.26
N GLU A 187 -33.57 -16.67 -64.35
CA GLU A 187 -33.82 -17.88 -63.58
C GLU A 187 -34.31 -17.47 -62.19
N ILE A 188 -35.55 -17.84 -61.87
CA ILE A 188 -36.19 -17.58 -60.57
C ILE A 188 -36.27 -18.92 -59.82
N LEU A 189 -35.54 -19.05 -58.72
CA LEU A 189 -35.52 -20.24 -57.88
C LEU A 189 -36.44 -20.02 -56.68
N LEU A 190 -37.69 -20.49 -56.75
CA LEU A 190 -38.67 -20.29 -55.67
C LEU A 190 -39.16 -21.63 -55.13
N GLY A 191 -38.46 -22.20 -54.14
CA GLY A 191 -38.88 -23.31 -53.24
C GLY A 191 -39.36 -24.64 -53.85
N SER A 192 -40.23 -24.60 -54.87
CA SER A 192 -40.86 -25.70 -55.60
C SER A 192 -40.18 -26.04 -56.93
N GLY A 193 -39.17 -25.27 -57.37
CA GLY A 193 -38.38 -25.55 -58.59
C GLY A 193 -37.87 -24.27 -59.30
N PRO A 194 -36.89 -24.39 -60.22
CA PRO A 194 -36.45 -23.29 -61.07
C PRO A 194 -37.51 -22.96 -62.13
N CYS A 195 -37.92 -21.70 -62.22
CA CYS A 195 -38.64 -21.17 -63.38
C CYS A 195 -37.72 -20.26 -64.21
N ILE A 196 -37.65 -20.53 -65.51
CA ILE A 196 -36.78 -19.81 -66.46
C ILE A 196 -37.67 -18.95 -67.37
N VAL A 197 -37.40 -17.65 -67.43
CA VAL A 197 -38.08 -16.68 -68.29
C VAL A 197 -37.06 -16.08 -69.23
N SER A 198 -37.23 -16.29 -70.54
CA SER A 198 -36.35 -15.75 -71.59
C SER A 198 -37.08 -14.72 -72.44
N GLU A 199 -36.48 -13.55 -72.66
CA GLU A 199 -37.01 -12.46 -73.49
C GLU A 199 -35.94 -11.95 -74.47
N CYS A 200 -36.33 -11.66 -75.72
CA CYS A 200 -35.45 -11.11 -76.75
C CYS A 200 -35.93 -9.71 -77.15
N ILE A 201 -35.18 -8.68 -76.78
CA ILE A 201 -35.52 -7.29 -77.08
C ILE A 201 -34.71 -6.83 -78.30
N PRO A 202 -35.35 -6.49 -79.43
CA PRO A 202 -34.64 -5.95 -80.60
C PRO A 202 -34.06 -4.57 -80.27
N LEU A 203 -32.77 -4.38 -80.57
CA LEU A 203 -32.11 -3.09 -80.33
C LEU A 203 -32.28 -2.21 -81.58
N PRO A 204 -32.71 -0.95 -81.45
CA PRO A 204 -32.81 -0.05 -82.59
C PRO A 204 -31.40 0.23 -83.11
N ILE A 205 -31.11 -0.29 -84.30
CA ILE A 205 -29.87 -0.01 -85.02
C ILE A 205 -29.92 1.48 -85.39
N LYS A 206 -29.12 2.31 -84.72
CA LYS A 206 -28.85 3.66 -85.21
C LYS A 206 -27.97 3.52 -86.44
N GLN A 207 -28.58 3.71 -87.61
CA GLN A 207 -27.87 4.00 -88.86
C GLN A 207 -27.16 5.35 -88.76
#